data_AF-A0A2U8I6L9-F1
#
_entry.id   AF-A0A2U8I6L9-F1
#
_cell.length_a   1.000
_cell.length_b   1.000
_cell.length_c   1.000
_cell.angle_alpha   90.00
_cell.angle_beta   90.00
_cell.angle_gamma   90.00
#
_symmetry.space_group_name_H-M   'P 1'
#
loop_
_entity.id
_entity.type
_entity.pdbx_description
1 polymer ?
#
loop_
_entity_poly.entity_id
_entity_poly.type
_entity_poly.pdbx_seq_one_letter_code
_entity_poly.pdbx_strand_id
1 'polypeptide(L)' 'MPALSSITYNPIIKSQWERWVKRNKGGKVGVCAAMRKLLQLAYGVLKSGLPFDTKIALAKT' A
#
# COMPACT_ATOMS: atom_id res chain seq x y z
N MET A 1 -11.90 -6.88 6.17
CA MET A 1 -11.87 -5.67 5.31
C MET A 1 -10.44 -5.43 4.83
N PRO A 2 -10.15 -5.51 3.52
CA PRO A 2 -8.78 -5.67 2.99
C PRO A 2 -7.85 -4.48 3.28
N ALA A 3 -8.38 -3.26 3.35
CA ALA A 3 -7.60 -2.06 3.68
C ALA A 3 -7.11 -2.03 5.13
N LEU A 4 -7.91 -2.53 6.08
CA LEU A 4 -7.50 -2.57 7.49
C LEU A 4 -6.48 -3.69 7.72
N SER A 5 -6.72 -4.86 7.13
CA SER A 5 -5.76 -5.98 7.17
C SER A 5 -4.41 -5.59 6.56
N SER A 6 -4.40 -4.83 5.47
CA SER A 6 -3.15 -4.43 4.83
C SER A 6 -2.34 -3.42 5.64
N ILE A 7 -2.98 -2.55 6.44
CA ILE A 7 -2.27 -1.66 7.37
C ILE A 7 -1.54 -2.48 8.45
N THR A 8 -2.12 -3.59 8.90
CA THR A 8 -1.51 -4.44 9.94
C THR A 8 -0.38 -5.30 9.40
N TYR A 9 -0.59 -5.95 8.25
CA TYR A 9 0.32 -6.98 7.73
C TYR A 9 1.29 -6.50 6.65
N ASN A 10 0.95 -5.45 5.89
CA ASN A 10 1.80 -4.99 4.80
C ASN A 10 2.64 -3.78 5.24
N PRO A 11 3.97 -3.92 5.40
CA PRO A 11 4.82 -2.83 5.90
C PRO A 11 4.83 -1.60 4.99
N ILE A 12 4.62 -1.76 3.68
CA ILE A 12 4.54 -0.64 2.72
C ILE A 12 3.32 0.24 3.03
N ILE A 13 2.19 -0.41 3.28
CA ILE A 13 0.92 0.28 3.54
C ILE A 13 0.90 0.83 4.96
N LYS A 14 1.50 0.12 5.93
CA LYS A 14 1.71 0.62 7.28
C LYS A 14 2.51 1.93 7.31
N SER A 15 3.66 1.96 6.61
CA SER A 15 4.48 3.18 6.48
C SER A 15 3.74 4.32 5.78
N GLN A 16 2.89 3.99 4.80
CA GLN A 16 2.00 4.98 4.19
C GLN A 16 1.00 5.50 5.22
N TRP A 17 0.29 4.62 5.92
CA TRP A 17 -0.71 4.96 6.91
C TRP A 17 -0.16 5.86 8.02
N GLU A 18 0.99 5.52 8.60
CA GLU A 18 1.65 6.32 9.65
C GLU A 18 1.97 7.74 9.17
N ARG A 19 2.48 7.91 7.95
CA ARG A 19 2.72 9.24 7.35
C ARG A 19 1.44 10.03 7.16
N TRP A 20 0.32 9.37 6.90
CA TRP A 20 -0.98 10.00 6.70
C TRP A 20 -1.64 10.40 8.02
N VAL A 21 -1.59 9.53 9.04
CA VAL A 21 -2.04 9.84 10.40
C VAL A 21 -1.27 11.04 10.94
N LYS A 22 0.05 11.09 10.75
CA LYS A 22 0.89 12.24 11.15
C LYS A 22 0.49 13.55 10.46
N ARG A 23 -0.12 13.48 9.27
CA ARG A 23 -0.62 14.65 8.51
C ARG A 23 -2.06 15.04 8.85
N ASN A 24 -2.67 14.40 9.85
CA ASN A 24 -4.03 14.67 10.34
C ASN A 24 -5.10 14.64 9.24
N LYS A 25 -4.89 13.83 8.19
CA LYS A 25 -5.87 13.67 7.10
C LYS A 25 -6.96 12.71 7.54
N GLY A 26 -8.23 13.06 7.26
CA GLY A 26 -9.39 12.30 7.74
C GLY A 26 -9.33 10.80 7.43
N GLY A 27 -9.76 9.96 8.38
CA GLY A 27 -9.57 8.50 8.36
C GLY A 27 -10.09 7.80 7.09
N LYS A 28 -11.20 8.27 6.52
CA LYS A 28 -11.76 7.71 5.26
C LYS A 28 -10.81 7.88 4.07
N VAL A 29 -10.11 9.02 3.99
CA VAL A 29 -9.15 9.30 2.90
C VAL A 29 -7.93 8.38 3.01
N GLY A 30 -7.47 8.10 4.24
CA GLY A 30 -6.40 7.14 4.48
C GLY A 30 -6.75 5.73 4.02
N VAL A 31 -7.99 5.29 4.26
CA VAL A 31 -8.48 3.98 3.81
C VAL A 31 -8.51 3.90 2.28
N CYS A 32 -9.03 4.92 1.59
CA CYS A 32 -9.01 4.98 0.13
C CYS A 32 -7.58 4.99 -0.45
N ALA A 33 -6.64 5.69 0.20
CA ALA A 33 -5.24 5.69 -0.20
C ALA A 33 -4.59 4.30 -0.06
N ALA A 34 -4.87 3.59 1.04
CA ALA A 34 -4.40 2.22 1.26
C ALA A 34 -4.96 1.26 0.20
N MET A 35 -6.26 1.38 -0.14
CA MET A 35 -6.88 0.60 -1.22
C MET A 35 -6.22 0.85 -2.57
N ARG A 36 -5.97 2.13 -2.92
CA ARG A 36 -5.28 2.47 -4.17
C ARG A 36 -3.86 1.91 -4.22
N LYS A 37 -3.15 1.90 -3.08
CA LYS A 37 -1.80 1.33 -3.02
C LYS A 37 -1.80 -0.19 -3.19
N LEU A 38 -2.79 -0.90 -2.61
CA LEU A 38 -2.95 -2.34 -2.82
C LEU A 38 -3.13 -2.68 -4.31
N LEU A 39 -4.00 -1.97 -5.01
CA LEU A 39 -4.22 -2.19 -6.45
C LEU A 39 -2.96 -1.96 -7.28
N GLN A 40 -2.17 -0.94 -6.94
CA GLN A 40 -0.89 -0.68 -7.60
C GLN A 40 0.14 -1.79 -7.37
N LEU A 41 0.20 -2.34 -6.15
CA LEU A 41 1.10 -3.45 -5.84
C LEU A 41 0.69 -4.72 -6.60
N ALA A 42 -0.60 -5.05 -6.61
CA ALA A 42 -1.12 -6.18 -7.36
C ALA A 42 -0.85 -6.03 -8.87
N TYR A 43 -1.09 -4.84 -9.42
CA TYR A 43 -0.80 -4.55 -10.82
C TYR A 43 0.70 -4.64 -11.14
N GLY A 44 1.57 -4.14 -10.25
CA GLY A 44 3.01 -4.23 -10.41
C GLY A 44 3.51 -5.68 -10.46
N VAL A 45 3.04 -6.53 -9.53
CA VAL A 45 3.35 -7.96 -9.52
C VAL A 45 2.92 -8.62 -10.83
N LEU A 46 1.69 -8.34 -11.26
CA LEU A 46 1.12 -8.92 -12.46
C LEU A 46 1.84 -8.47 -13.74
N LYS A 47 2.28 -7.21 -13.79
CA LYS A 47 3.04 -6.64 -14.92
C LYS A 47 4.49 -7.12 -14.97
N SER A 48 5.14 -7.28 -13.82
CA SER A 48 6.55 -7.67 -13.74
C SER A 48 6.78 -9.17 -13.82
N GLY A 49 5.76 -9.98 -13.50
CA GLY A 49 5.89 -11.44 -13.39
C GLY A 49 6.74 -11.90 -12.21
N LEU A 50 7.20 -10.98 -11.36
CA LEU A 50 8.01 -11.26 -10.18
C LEU A 50 7.12 -11.41 -8.94
N PRO A 51 7.45 -12.34 -8.02
CA PRO A 51 6.75 -12.45 -6.75
C PRO A 51 6.77 -11.13 -5.97
N PHE A 52 5.71 -10.88 -5.20
CA PHE A 52 5.65 -9.71 -4.34
C PHE A 52 6.77 -9.73 -3.30
N ASP A 53 7.62 -8.70 -3.31
CA ASP A 53 8.64 -8.47 -2.30
C ASP A 53 8.47 -7.07 -1.70
N THR A 54 8.40 -7.02 -0.38
CA THR A 54 8.30 -5.78 0.40
C THR A 54 9.50 -4.85 0.25
N LYS A 55 10.67 -5.37 -0.17
CA LYS A 55 11.91 -4.61 -0.37
C LYS A 55 12.03 -4.04 -1.78
N ILE A 56 11.29 -4.56 -2.74
CA ILE A 56 11.32 -4.10 -4.12
C ILE A 56 10.34 -2.94 -4.25
N ALA A 57 10.87 -1.70 -4.36
CA ALA A 57 10.10 -0.58 -4.86
C ALA A 57 9.80 -0.85 -6.33
N LEU A 58 8.65 -1.49 -6.59
CA LEU A 58 8.32 -2.03 -7.91
C LEU A 58 7.91 -0.91 -8.87
N ALA A 59 8.92 -0.18 -9.33
CA ALA A 59 8.91 0.74 -10.45
C ALA A 59 10.31 0.69 -11.08
N LYS A 60 10.60 -0.40 -11.80
CA LYS A 60 11.58 -0.35 -12.88
C LYS A 60 10.80 0.06 -14.13
N THR A 61 10.81 1.37 -14.41
CA THR A 61 10.64 1.89 -15.77
C THR A 61 11.90 1.58 -16.57
#